data_AF-B6YTN4-F1
#
_entry.id   AF-B6YTN4-F1
#
_cell.length_a   1.000
_cell.length_b   1.000
_cell.length_c   1.000
_cell.angle_alpha   90.00
_cell.angle_beta   90.00
_cell.angle_gamma   90.00
#
_symmetry.space_group_name_H-M   'P 1'
#
loop_
_entity.id
_entity.type
_entity.pdbx_description
1 polymer ?
#
loop_
_entity_poly.entity_id
_entity_poly.type
_entity_poly.pdbx_seq_one_letter_code
_entity_poly.pdbx_strand_id
1 'polypeptide(L)'
;MGKLSNAKILGGVGALLGIVGLGFIGFILKLLAVKNISEATGNEEIFSKYLWAAILNIIAGIILFIAFIPMMSGREKIGMASFGIGGIIAVVLMIVGVWFMKQSYDMIAEETGVGMFHTVALLYIAGAILLLIMIGALLIVIAAILEVVAFFSLPDEVPGKEEASPAI
;
A
#
# COMPACT_ATOMS: atom_id res chain seq x y z
N MET A 1 23.60 -7.86 -4.13
CA MET A 1 22.60 -7.59 -3.08
C MET A 1 21.44 -8.54 -3.31
N GLY A 2 20.97 -9.22 -2.25
CA GLY A 2 19.79 -10.08 -2.33
C GLY A 2 18.53 -9.27 -2.67
N LYS A 3 17.54 -9.92 -3.31
CA LYS A 3 16.28 -9.26 -3.69
C LYS A 3 15.56 -8.65 -2.48
N LEU A 4 15.62 -9.32 -1.32
CA LEU A 4 15.00 -8.84 -0.08
C LEU A 4 15.71 -7.61 0.51
N SER A 5 17.04 -7.56 0.44
CA SER A 5 17.82 -6.36 0.78
C SER A 5 17.47 -5.16 -0.13
N ASN A 6 17.28 -5.37 -1.44
CA ASN A 6 16.79 -4.32 -2.32
C ASN A 6 15.36 -3.88 -1.95
N ALA A 7 14.49 -4.81 -1.58
CA ALA A 7 13.14 -4.49 -1.15
C ALA A 7 13.10 -3.63 0.12
N LYS A 8 13.98 -3.93 1.09
CA LYS A 8 14.17 -3.13 2.31
C LYS A 8 14.46 -1.66 1.99
N ILE A 9 15.44 -1.42 1.11
CA ILE A 9 15.84 -0.05 0.74
C ILE A 9 14.73 0.65 -0.05
N LEU A 10 14.22 0.01 -1.11
CA LEU A 10 13.18 0.60 -1.96
C LEU A 10 11.89 0.87 -1.18
N GLY A 11 11.48 -0.07 -0.33
CA GLY A 11 10.25 0.03 0.45
C GLY A 11 10.35 1.07 1.56
N GLY A 12 11.47 1.07 2.31
CA GLY A 12 11.71 2.03 3.38
C GLY A 12 11.84 3.46 2.86
N VAL A 13 12.65 3.67 1.83
CA VAL A 13 12.77 4.98 1.16
C VAL A 13 11.44 5.37 0.52
N GLY A 14 10.74 4.44 -0.13
CA GLY A 14 9.44 4.69 -0.74
C GLY A 14 8.38 5.14 0.27
N ALA A 15 8.33 4.51 1.44
CA ALA A 15 7.44 4.88 2.53
C ALA A 15 7.81 6.27 3.11
N LEU A 16 9.10 6.55 3.30
CA LEU A 16 9.58 7.87 3.74
C LEU A 16 9.21 8.99 2.75
N LEU A 17 9.42 8.75 1.45
CA LEU A 17 9.01 9.68 0.40
C LEU A 17 7.49 9.95 0.42
N GLY A 18 6.71 8.92 0.75
CA GLY A 18 5.26 9.05 0.98
C GLY A 18 4.93 10.07 2.08
N ILE A 19 5.65 10.05 3.19
CA ILE A 19 5.43 10.93 4.35
C ILE A 19 5.78 12.39 4.01
N VAL A 20 6.89 12.63 3.31
CA VAL A 20 7.37 13.99 3.00
C VAL A 20 6.67 14.65 1.81
N GLY A 21 5.63 14.02 1.25
CA GLY A 21 4.84 14.58 0.15
C GLY A 21 5.33 14.24 -1.26
N LEU A 22 6.38 13.41 -1.40
CA LEU A 22 6.84 12.86 -2.69
C LEU A 22 6.14 11.54 -3.02
N GLY A 23 4.82 11.53 -2.84
CA GLY A 23 3.99 10.33 -2.79
C GLY A 23 4.02 9.48 -4.05
N PHE A 24 4.12 10.08 -5.24
CA PHE A 24 4.15 9.32 -6.50
C PHE A 24 5.45 8.51 -6.65
N ILE A 25 6.60 9.14 -6.42
CA ILE A 25 7.90 8.46 -6.45
C ILE A 25 7.93 7.39 -5.37
N GLY A 26 7.50 7.75 -4.16
CA GLY A 26 7.40 6.81 -3.04
C GLY A 26 6.55 5.59 -3.37
N PHE A 27 5.39 5.79 -3.99
CA PHE A 27 4.49 4.73 -4.42
C PHE A 27 5.12 3.78 -5.44
N ILE A 28 5.83 4.30 -6.44
CA ILE A 28 6.54 3.46 -7.43
C ILE A 28 7.63 2.63 -6.75
N LEU A 29 8.39 3.21 -5.82
CA LEU A 29 9.40 2.47 -5.07
C LEU A 29 8.79 1.36 -4.21
N LYS A 30 7.62 1.60 -3.59
CA LYS A 30 6.89 0.57 -2.85
C LYS A 30 6.41 -0.57 -3.74
N LEU A 31 5.93 -0.28 -4.95
CA LEU A 31 5.59 -1.32 -5.94
C LEU A 31 6.80 -2.20 -6.27
N LEU A 32 7.96 -1.59 -6.52
CA LEU A 32 9.20 -2.32 -6.78
C LEU A 32 9.70 -3.11 -5.57
N ALA A 33 9.52 -2.58 -4.36
CA ALA A 33 9.86 -3.27 -3.13
C ALA A 33 9.03 -4.54 -2.97
N VAL A 34 7.70 -4.45 -3.10
CA VAL A 34 6.80 -5.60 -2.99
C VAL A 34 7.06 -6.63 -4.11
N LYS A 35 7.39 -6.17 -5.32
CA LYS A 35 7.84 -7.05 -6.40
C LYS A 35 9.09 -7.84 -6.02
N ASN A 36 10.10 -7.18 -5.46
CA ASN A 36 11.32 -7.83 -5.03
C ASN A 36 11.08 -8.83 -3.89
N ILE A 37 10.16 -8.54 -2.96
CA ILE A 37 9.76 -9.49 -1.90
C ILE A 37 9.13 -10.72 -2.52
N SER A 38 8.15 -10.53 -3.41
CA SER A 38 7.47 -11.60 -4.13
C SER A 38 8.44 -12.51 -4.89
N GLU A 39 9.44 -11.93 -5.57
CA GLU A 39 10.48 -12.68 -6.26
C GLU A 39 11.48 -13.37 -5.32
N ALA A 40 11.71 -12.84 -4.11
CA ALA A 40 12.61 -13.44 -3.12
C ALA A 40 11.96 -14.64 -2.42
N THR A 41 10.69 -14.49 -2.03
CA THR A 41 9.90 -15.53 -1.38
C THR A 41 9.51 -16.62 -2.38
N GLY A 42 9.33 -16.25 -3.66
CA GLY A 42 8.82 -17.13 -4.71
C GLY A 42 7.29 -17.17 -4.75
N ASN A 43 6.64 -16.26 -4.03
CA ASN A 43 5.19 -16.14 -3.94
C ASN A 43 4.72 -14.94 -4.79
N GLU A 44 4.33 -15.21 -6.03
CA GLU A 44 3.85 -14.20 -7.00
C GLU A 44 2.56 -13.50 -6.56
N GLU A 45 1.76 -14.14 -5.69
CA GLU A 45 0.49 -13.59 -5.22
C GLU A 45 0.70 -12.31 -4.41
N ILE A 46 1.82 -12.20 -3.69
CA ILE A 46 2.20 -10.99 -2.93
C ILE A 46 2.16 -9.74 -3.82
N PHE A 47 2.86 -9.78 -4.96
CA PHE A 47 2.93 -8.63 -5.86
C PHE A 47 1.62 -8.44 -6.62
N SER A 48 0.99 -9.53 -7.09
CA SER A 48 -0.29 -9.46 -7.80
C SER A 48 -1.37 -8.75 -6.98
N LYS A 49 -1.52 -9.10 -5.70
CA LYS A 49 -2.49 -8.47 -4.79
C LYS A 49 -2.17 -7.00 -4.55
N TYR A 50 -0.91 -6.67 -4.29
CA TYR A 50 -0.51 -5.27 -4.10
C TYR A 50 -0.70 -4.43 -5.37
N LEU A 51 -0.43 -5.01 -6.54
CA LEU A 51 -0.66 -4.36 -7.84
C LEU A 51 -2.15 -4.11 -8.09
N TRP A 52 -3.02 -5.06 -7.76
CA TRP A 52 -4.47 -4.85 -7.82
C TRP A 52 -4.93 -3.73 -6.89
N ALA A 53 -4.39 -3.68 -5.67
CA ALA A 53 -4.65 -2.58 -4.75
C ALA A 53 -4.25 -1.22 -5.35
N ALA A 54 -3.08 -1.15 -5.97
CA ALA A 54 -2.57 0.03 -6.66
C ALA A 54 -3.49 0.46 -7.82
N ILE A 55 -3.84 -0.47 -8.71
CA ILE A 55 -4.71 -0.21 -9.88
C ILE A 55 -6.07 0.31 -9.44
N LEU A 56 -6.71 -0.34 -8.45
CA LEU A 56 -8.02 0.07 -7.95
C LEU A 56 -8.02 1.49 -7.36
N ASN A 57 -6.98 1.83 -6.59
CA ASN A 57 -6.84 3.17 -6.03
C ASN A 57 -6.59 4.24 -7.12
N ILE A 58 -5.80 3.93 -8.15
CA ILE A 58 -5.60 4.84 -9.29
C ILE A 58 -6.93 5.07 -10.03
N ILE A 59 -7.69 4.01 -10.32
CA ILE A 59 -9.00 4.12 -10.97
C ILE A 59 -9.97 4.95 -10.11
N ALA A 60 -10.03 4.69 -8.80
CA ALA A 60 -10.84 5.47 -7.87
C ALA A 60 -10.47 6.95 -7.88
N GLY A 61 -9.17 7.27 -7.87
CA GLY A 61 -8.67 8.64 -7.98
C GLY A 61 -9.07 9.33 -9.28
N ILE A 62 -9.00 8.63 -10.42
CA ILE A 62 -9.45 9.16 -11.72
C ILE A 62 -10.96 9.45 -11.71
N ILE A 63 -11.77 8.54 -11.14
CA ILE A 63 -13.22 8.74 -11.02
C ILE A 63 -13.53 9.98 -10.19
N LEU A 64 -12.88 10.14 -9.03
CA LEU A 64 -13.06 11.33 -8.18
C LEU A 64 -12.63 12.60 -8.91
N PHE A 65 -11.50 12.56 -9.62
CA PHE A 65 -11.01 13.71 -10.37
C PHE A 65 -12.00 14.14 -11.47
N ILE A 66 -12.50 13.19 -12.27
CA ILE A 66 -13.51 13.47 -13.31
C ILE A 66 -14.81 13.98 -12.69
N ALA A 67 -15.24 13.39 -11.58
CA ALA A 67 -16.44 13.81 -10.85
C ALA A 67 -16.32 15.23 -10.28
N PHE A 68 -15.09 15.71 -10.04
CA PHE A 68 -14.81 17.04 -9.53
C PHE A 68 -14.80 18.14 -10.62
N ILE A 69 -14.53 17.80 -11.89
CA ILE A 69 -14.45 18.78 -13.01
C ILE A 69 -15.70 19.68 -13.12
N PRO A 70 -16.94 19.17 -13.06
CA PRO A 70 -18.12 20.02 -13.20
C PRO A 70 -18.25 21.08 -12.09
N MET A 71 -17.76 20.75 -10.89
CA MET A 71 -17.74 21.64 -9.72
C MET A 71 -16.81 22.85 -9.94
N MET A 72 -15.66 22.65 -10.60
CA MET A 72 -14.77 23.74 -11.00
C MET A 72 -15.32 24.58 -12.16
N SER A 73 -16.17 23.99 -12.99
CA SER A 73 -16.74 24.66 -14.18
C SER A 73 -17.98 25.51 -13.90
N GLY A 74 -18.33 25.77 -12.63
CA GLY A 74 -19.52 26.53 -12.23
C GLY A 74 -20.85 25.78 -12.41
N ARG A 75 -20.81 24.48 -12.71
CA ARG A 75 -21.99 23.62 -12.86
C ARG A 75 -22.30 22.90 -11.55
N GLU A 76 -22.57 23.66 -10.50
CA GLU A 76 -22.63 23.16 -9.11
C GLU A 76 -23.62 21.99 -8.92
N LYS A 77 -24.83 22.07 -9.48
CA LYS A 77 -25.83 20.98 -9.36
C LYS A 77 -25.35 19.67 -9.99
N ILE A 78 -24.72 19.74 -11.17
CA ILE A 78 -24.16 18.56 -11.85
C ILE A 78 -22.92 18.09 -11.08
N GLY A 79 -22.07 19.01 -10.63
CA GLY A 79 -20.89 18.70 -9.82
C GLY A 79 -21.21 17.95 -8.55
N MET A 80 -22.21 18.40 -7.78
CA MET A 80 -22.64 17.71 -6.55
C MET A 80 -23.18 16.31 -6.85
N ALA A 81 -24.01 16.15 -7.90
CA ALA A 81 -24.55 14.85 -8.28
C ALA A 81 -23.45 13.88 -8.76
N SER A 82 -22.54 14.35 -9.64
CA SER A 82 -21.39 13.58 -10.13
C SER A 82 -20.44 13.20 -8.99
N PHE A 83 -20.16 14.12 -8.06
CA PHE A 83 -19.32 13.87 -6.90
C PHE A 83 -19.95 12.88 -5.92
N GLY A 84 -21.27 12.94 -5.71
CA GLY A 84 -21.97 11.96 -4.88
C GLY A 84 -21.88 10.54 -5.46
N ILE A 85 -22.25 10.37 -6.73
CA ILE A 85 -22.23 9.06 -7.41
C ILE A 85 -20.79 8.55 -7.57
N GLY A 86 -19.90 9.39 -8.10
CA GLY A 86 -18.49 9.06 -8.29
C GLY A 86 -17.78 8.79 -6.97
N GLY A 87 -18.13 9.51 -5.91
CA GLY A 87 -17.65 9.32 -4.54
C GLY A 87 -17.99 7.94 -3.99
N ILE A 88 -19.25 7.50 -4.12
CA ILE A 88 -19.67 6.16 -3.68
C ILE A 88 -18.90 5.08 -4.43
N ILE A 89 -18.80 5.18 -5.76
CA ILE A 89 -18.06 4.21 -6.58
C ILE A 89 -16.58 4.17 -6.18
N ALA A 90 -15.96 5.34 -6.02
CA ALA A 90 -14.56 5.46 -5.62
C ALA A 90 -14.32 4.85 -4.23
N VAL A 91 -15.19 5.11 -3.25
CA VAL A 91 -15.09 4.53 -1.91
C VAL A 91 -15.13 3.00 -1.96
N VAL A 92 -16.04 2.42 -2.75
CA VAL A 92 -16.12 0.96 -2.92
C VAL A 92 -14.81 0.40 -3.51
N LEU A 93 -14.29 1.02 -4.58
CA LEU A 93 -13.03 0.62 -5.19
C LEU A 93 -11.84 0.75 -4.23
N MET A 94 -11.79 1.82 -3.44
CA MET A 94 -10.76 2.04 -2.43
C MET A 94 -10.82 0.98 -1.33
N ILE A 95 -12.01 0.62 -0.83
CA ILE A 95 -12.18 -0.44 0.18
C ILE A 95 -11.67 -1.78 -0.34
N VAL A 96 -12.05 -2.16 -1.57
CA VAL A 96 -11.57 -3.39 -2.20
C VAL A 96 -10.05 -3.34 -2.42
N GLY A 97 -9.51 -2.18 -2.83
CA GLY A 97 -8.08 -1.99 -2.99
C GLY A 97 -7.31 -2.15 -1.68
N VAL A 98 -7.79 -1.55 -0.59
CA VAL A 98 -7.18 -1.71 0.74
C VAL A 98 -7.23 -3.16 1.21
N TRP A 99 -8.30 -3.90 0.90
CA TRP A 99 -8.38 -5.32 1.22
C TRP A 99 -7.31 -6.14 0.50
N PHE A 100 -7.07 -5.89 -0.79
CA PHE A 100 -5.97 -6.53 -1.52
C PHE A 100 -4.59 -6.15 -0.98
N MET A 101 -4.40 -4.89 -0.58
CA MET A 101 -3.16 -4.45 0.07
C MET A 101 -2.93 -5.21 1.38
N LYS A 102 -3.98 -5.38 2.20
CA LYS A 102 -3.93 -6.15 3.43
C LYS A 102 -3.49 -7.60 3.17
N GLN A 103 -4.10 -8.26 2.19
CA GLN A 103 -3.70 -9.62 1.81
C GLN A 103 -2.22 -9.70 1.45
N SER A 104 -1.72 -8.73 0.65
CA SER A 104 -0.30 -8.65 0.31
C SER A 104 0.59 -8.51 1.56
N TYR A 105 0.24 -7.61 2.47
CA TYR A 105 1.05 -7.35 3.67
C TYR A 105 1.01 -8.49 4.68
N ASP A 106 -0.13 -9.18 4.81
CA ASP A 106 -0.22 -10.39 5.63
C ASP A 106 0.69 -11.49 5.09
N MET A 107 0.66 -11.74 3.78
CA MET A 107 1.56 -12.72 3.15
C MET A 107 3.04 -12.31 3.31
N ILE A 108 3.38 -11.03 3.19
CA ILE A 108 4.74 -10.56 3.47
C ILE A 108 5.13 -10.85 4.91
N ALA A 109 4.25 -10.59 5.88
CA ALA A 109 4.52 -10.87 7.29
C ALA A 109 4.76 -12.37 7.54
N GLU A 110 3.96 -13.24 6.92
CA GLU A 110 4.07 -14.69 7.02
C GLU A 110 5.37 -15.22 6.39
N GLU A 111 5.73 -14.73 5.21
CA GLU A 111 6.89 -15.23 4.43
C GLU A 111 8.24 -14.66 4.90
N THR A 112 8.23 -13.47 5.50
CA THR A 112 9.45 -12.79 5.97
C THR A 112 9.64 -12.82 7.48
N GLY A 113 8.62 -13.24 8.24
CA GLY A 113 8.59 -13.20 9.69
C GLY A 113 8.39 -11.81 10.30
N VAL A 114 8.22 -10.76 9.48
CA VAL A 114 8.07 -9.37 9.95
C VAL A 114 6.60 -9.06 10.22
N GLY A 115 6.12 -9.41 11.41
CA GLY A 115 4.73 -9.17 11.84
C GLY A 115 4.26 -7.71 11.84
N MET A 116 5.17 -6.75 11.69
CA MET A 116 4.81 -5.33 11.59
C MET A 116 3.98 -5.00 10.34
N PHE A 117 4.16 -5.74 9.24
CA PHE A 117 3.33 -5.56 8.05
C PHE A 117 1.84 -5.84 8.32
N HIS A 118 1.53 -6.82 9.16
CA HIS A 118 0.15 -7.09 9.62
C HIS A 118 -0.43 -5.88 10.37
N THR A 119 0.36 -5.31 11.30
CA THR A 119 -0.05 -4.16 12.10
C THR A 119 -0.27 -2.92 11.22
N VAL A 120 0.61 -2.69 10.25
CA VAL A 120 0.50 -1.59 9.27
C VAL A 120 -0.78 -1.71 8.45
N ALA A 121 -1.07 -2.90 7.91
CA ALA A 121 -2.27 -3.12 7.13
C ALA A 121 -3.55 -2.88 7.94
N LEU A 122 -3.59 -3.36 9.19
CA LEU A 122 -4.72 -3.13 10.10
C LEU A 122 -4.92 -1.65 10.42
N LEU A 123 -3.83 -0.92 10.70
CA LEU A 123 -3.92 0.51 11.00
C LEU A 123 -4.36 1.34 9.79
N TYR A 124 -3.93 0.98 8.58
CA TYR A 124 -4.42 1.63 7.37
C TYR A 124 -5.93 1.39 7.15
N ILE A 125 -6.42 0.16 7.39
CA ILE A 125 -7.85 -0.13 7.31
C ILE A 125 -8.63 0.65 8.38
N ALA A 126 -8.21 0.56 9.64
CA ALA A 126 -8.87 1.24 10.74
C ALA A 126 -8.85 2.76 10.54
N GLY A 127 -7.72 3.30 10.11
CA GLY A 127 -7.55 4.72 9.81
C GLY A 127 -8.44 5.19 8.66
N ALA A 128 -8.57 4.40 7.58
CA ALA A 128 -9.46 4.72 6.48
C ALA A 128 -10.94 4.74 6.91
N ILE A 129 -11.37 3.78 7.74
CA ILE A 129 -12.74 3.73 8.27
C ILE A 129 -13.01 4.91 9.22
N LEU A 130 -12.06 5.22 10.11
CA LEU A 130 -12.19 6.27 11.13
C LEU A 130 -11.87 7.68 10.59
N LEU A 131 -11.58 7.82 9.30
CA LEU A 131 -11.28 9.12 8.68
C LEU A 131 -12.49 10.06 8.75
N LEU A 132 -13.70 9.50 8.77
CA LEU A 132 -14.97 10.22 8.90
C LEU A 132 -15.07 11.08 10.18
N ILE A 133 -14.36 10.70 11.25
CA ILE A 133 -14.39 11.39 12.55
C ILE A 133 -13.06 12.12 12.84
N MET A 134 -12.26 12.40 11.81
CA MET A 134 -10.93 13.04 11.87
C MET A 134 -9.84 12.28 12.64
N ILE A 135 -10.19 11.36 13.54
CA ILE A 135 -9.26 10.51 14.30
C ILE A 135 -8.49 9.55 13.37
N GLY A 136 -9.12 9.11 12.28
CA GLY A 136 -8.49 8.21 11.31
C GLY A 136 -7.22 8.76 10.68
N ALA A 137 -7.09 10.08 10.54
CA ALA A 137 -5.88 10.70 10.00
C ALA A 137 -4.65 10.39 10.87
N LEU A 138 -4.80 10.41 12.21
CA LEU A 138 -3.71 10.08 13.12
C LEU A 138 -3.28 8.61 12.98
N LEU A 139 -4.24 7.69 12.83
CA LEU A 139 -3.96 6.26 12.63
C LEU A 139 -3.21 6.00 11.31
N ILE A 140 -3.57 6.71 10.23
CA ILE A 140 -2.87 6.61 8.94
C ILE A 140 -1.43 7.11 9.06
N VAL A 141 -1.19 8.21 9.79
CA VAL A 141 0.17 8.72 10.02
C VAL A 141 1.00 7.70 10.81
N ILE A 142 0.42 7.10 11.87
CA ILE A 142 1.09 6.04 12.63
C ILE A 142 1.37 4.82 11.73
N ALA A 143 0.41 4.41 10.89
CA ALA A 143 0.59 3.32 9.93
C ALA A 143 1.73 3.59 8.96
N ALA A 144 1.84 4.82 8.43
CA ALA A 144 2.90 5.21 7.51
C ALA A 144 4.29 5.15 8.16
N ILE A 145 4.41 5.58 9.42
CA ILE A 145 5.67 5.46 10.17
C ILE A 145 6.03 4.00 10.40
N LEU A 146 5.06 3.17 10.82
CA LEU A 146 5.28 1.74 11.03
C LEU A 146 5.58 1.00 9.72
N GLU A 147 5.05 1.46 8.58
CA GLU A 147 5.38 0.90 7.26
C GLU A 147 6.86 1.07 6.94
N VAL A 148 7.44 2.24 7.24
CA VAL A 148 8.88 2.48 7.12
C VAL A 148 9.66 1.48 7.99
N VAL A 149 9.26 1.33 9.25
CA VAL A 149 9.93 0.41 10.18
C VAL A 149 9.78 -1.04 9.71
N ALA A 150 8.63 -1.44 9.19
CA ALA A 150 8.37 -2.78 8.66
C ALA A 150 9.30 -3.10 7.48
N PHE A 151 9.41 -2.20 6.51
CA PHE A 151 10.34 -2.39 5.38
C PHE A 151 11.79 -2.46 5.83
N PHE A 152 12.24 -1.60 6.75
CA PHE A 152 13.60 -1.66 7.27
C PHE A 152 13.89 -2.89 8.14
N SER A 153 12.86 -3.51 8.71
CA SER A 153 12.96 -4.74 9.50
C SER A 153 13.00 -6.01 8.66
N LEU A 154 12.84 -5.93 7.33
CA LEU A 154 12.98 -7.09 6.45
C LEU A 154 14.35 -7.76 6.66
N PRO A 155 14.45 -9.09 6.65
CA PRO A 155 15.75 -9.74 6.62
C PRO A 155 16.44 -9.51 5.27
N ASP A 156 17.75 -9.77 5.19
CA ASP A 156 18.47 -9.62 3.91
C ASP A 156 18.25 -10.82 2.97
N GLU A 157 17.87 -11.96 3.54
CA GLU A 157 17.50 -13.21 2.86
C GLU A 157 16.21 -13.80 3.46
N VAL A 158 15.56 -14.71 2.74
CA VAL A 158 14.30 -15.32 3.19
C VAL A 158 14.58 -16.34 4.30
N PRO A 159 13.98 -16.20 5.50
CA PRO A 159 14.17 -17.15 6.60
C PRO A 159 13.82 -18.58 6.17
N GLY A 160 14.68 -19.55 6.48
CA GLY A 160 14.43 -20.97 6.21
C GLY A 160 14.90 -21.50 4.84
N LYS A 161 15.50 -20.67 3.96
CA LYS A 161 16.15 -21.14 2.72
C LYS A 161 17.67 -21.38 2.85
N GLU A 162 18.31 -20.96 3.94
CA GLU A 162 19.75 -21.19 4.19
C GLU A 162 20.08 -22.64 4.65
N GLU A 163 19.15 -23.37 5.26
CA GLU A 163 19.42 -24.73 5.78
C GLU A 163 19.58 -25.80 4.68
N ALA A 164 19.40 -25.45 3.40
CA ALA A 164 19.50 -26.37 2.27
C ALA A 164 20.77 -26.18 1.41
N SER A 165 21.78 -25.46 1.91
CA SER A 165 23.12 -25.47 1.28
C SER A 165 24.00 -26.49 2.02
N PRO A 166 24.22 -27.70 1.48
CA PRO A 166 25.18 -28.61 2.07
C PRO A 166 26.56 -27.96 1.96
N ALA A 167 27.24 -27.85 3.10
CA ALA A 167 28.66 -27.54 3.16
C ALA A 167 29.41 -28.42 2.14
N ILE A 168 29.98 -27.79 1.11
CA ILE A 168 30.99 -28.41 0.24
C ILE A 168 32.35 -27.99 0.77
#